data_AF-A0A939C0M6-F1
#
_entry.id   AF-A0A939C0M6-F1
#
_cell.length_a   1.000
_cell.length_b   1.000
_cell.length_c   1.000
_cell.angle_alpha   90.00
_cell.angle_beta   90.00
_cell.angle_gamma   90.00
#
_symmetry.space_group_name_H-M   'P 1'
#
loop_
_entity.id
_entity.type
_entity.pdbx_description
1 polymer ?
#
loop_
_entity_poly.entity_id
_entity_poly.type
_entity_poly.pdbx_seq_one_letter_code
_entity_poly.pdbx_strand_id
1 'polypeptide(L)'
;MITPHTSGPGPQIDAFTGRLRAWPVSSWRHGDRAARTRRALQELADLAAPQPGEHPVPDLGAHVLADQLVVLVRAARDAGVEEDRLAGLLDALAGDLGLRR
;
A
#
# COMPACT_ATOMS: atom_id res chain seq x y z
N MET A 1 13.56 -22.39 18.87
CA MET A 1 12.83 -22.73 17.63
C MET A 1 12.19 -21.45 17.11
N ILE A 2 12.70 -20.88 16.03
CA ILE A 2 12.14 -19.68 15.41
C ILE A 2 11.20 -20.20 14.31
N THR A 3 9.89 -20.07 14.50
CA THR A 3 8.93 -20.33 13.43
C THR A 3 9.10 -19.27 12.36
N PRO A 4 9.29 -19.63 11.07
CA PRO A 4 9.26 -18.65 10.00
C PRO A 4 7.82 -18.14 9.91
N HIS A 5 7.57 -16.99 10.54
CA HIS A 5 6.39 -16.21 10.21
C HIS A 5 6.57 -15.85 8.75
N THR A 6 5.67 -16.35 7.91
CA THR A 6 5.63 -15.95 6.51
C THR A 6 5.15 -14.50 6.52
N SER A 7 6.06 -13.55 6.75
CA SER A 7 5.81 -12.10 6.81
C SER A 7 5.51 -11.51 5.43
N GLY A 8 4.88 -12.31 4.57
CA GLY A 8 4.33 -11.86 3.31
C GLY A 8 3.09 -11.01 3.59
N PRO A 9 2.82 -9.99 2.76
CA PRO A 9 1.48 -9.42 2.69
C PRO A 9 0.47 -10.59 2.52
N GLY A 10 -0.65 -10.56 3.25
CA GLY A 10 -1.63 -11.67 3.17
C GLY A 10 -2.15 -11.87 1.74
N PRO A 11 -2.78 -13.01 1.41
CA PRO A 11 -3.17 -13.35 0.04
C PRO A 11 -4.09 -12.31 -0.64
N GLN A 12 -4.88 -11.55 0.15
CA GLN A 12 -5.69 -10.45 -0.35
C GLN A 12 -4.85 -9.27 -0.86
N ILE A 13 -3.77 -8.95 -0.14
CA ILE A 13 -2.87 -7.83 -0.44
C ILE A 13 -2.00 -8.18 -1.66
N ASP A 14 -1.56 -9.43 -1.76
CA ASP A 14 -0.90 -9.94 -2.97
C ASP A 14 -1.81 -9.87 -4.20
N ALA A 15 -3.07 -10.29 -4.07
CA ALA A 15 -4.03 -10.20 -5.16
C ALA A 15 -4.32 -8.73 -5.57
N PHE A 16 -4.41 -7.82 -4.60
CA PHE A 16 -4.61 -6.40 -4.85
C PHE A 16 -3.41 -5.77 -5.57
N THR A 17 -2.22 -5.95 -5.02
CA THR A 17 -0.97 -5.40 -5.57
C THR A 17 -0.62 -6.02 -6.91
N GLY A 18 -0.91 -7.32 -7.11
CA GLY A 18 -0.80 -7.98 -8.41
C GLY A 18 -1.69 -7.33 -9.48
N ARG A 19 -2.94 -6.95 -9.14
CA ARG A 19 -3.81 -6.20 -10.06
C ARG A 19 -3.26 -4.82 -10.37
N LEU A 20 -2.74 -4.11 -9.37
CA LEU A 20 -2.13 -2.79 -9.57
C LEU A 20 -0.87 -2.87 -10.47
N ARG A 21 -0.02 -3.89 -10.27
CA ARG A 21 1.16 -4.13 -11.13
C ARG A 21 0.78 -4.45 -12.58
N ALA A 22 -0.37 -5.10 -12.79
CA ALA A 22 -0.87 -5.41 -14.12
C ALA A 22 -1.43 -4.19 -14.87
N TRP A 23 -1.59 -3.02 -14.22
CA TRP A 23 -2.05 -1.82 -14.89
C TRP A 23 -0.98 -1.20 -15.80
N PRO A 24 -1.34 -0.83 -17.05
CA PRO A 24 -0.42 -0.09 -17.89
C PRO A 24 -0.12 1.29 -17.28
N VAL A 25 1.11 1.78 -17.46
CA VAL A 25 1.58 3.06 -16.89
C VAL A 25 0.64 4.24 -17.22
N SER A 26 0.01 4.22 -18.39
CA SER A 26 -1.00 5.19 -18.79
C SER A 26 -2.22 5.25 -17.85
N SER A 27 -2.65 4.11 -17.28
CA SER A 27 -3.77 4.03 -16.32
C SER A 27 -3.51 4.80 -15.03
N TRP A 28 -2.25 5.04 -14.68
CA TRP A 28 -1.86 5.85 -13.53
C TRP A 28 -1.87 7.35 -13.83
N ARG A 29 -1.71 7.74 -15.11
CA ARG A 29 -1.81 9.13 -15.57
C ARG A 29 -3.25 9.56 -15.80
N HIS A 30 -4.20 8.63 -15.74
CA HIS A 30 -5.63 8.91 -15.85
C HIS A 30 -6.22 9.29 -14.49
N GLY A 31 -6.60 10.57 -14.37
CA GLY A 31 -7.23 11.15 -13.17
C GLY A 31 -6.28 11.24 -11.98
N ASP A 32 -6.85 11.35 -10.77
CA ASP A 32 -6.07 11.50 -9.53
C ASP A 32 -5.53 10.17 -8.97
N ARG A 33 -5.53 9.07 -9.74
CA ARG A 33 -5.19 7.72 -9.23
C ARG A 33 -3.80 7.68 -8.58
N ALA A 34 -2.80 8.23 -9.25
CA ALA A 34 -1.44 8.28 -8.70
C ALA A 34 -1.34 9.18 -7.45
N ALA A 35 -2.14 10.25 -7.36
CA ALA A 35 -2.18 11.12 -6.19
C ALA A 35 -2.87 10.44 -5.00
N ARG A 36 -4.00 9.76 -5.24
CA ARG A 36 -4.73 8.99 -4.21
C ARG A 36 -3.88 7.84 -3.68
N THR A 37 -3.18 7.11 -4.56
CA THR A 37 -2.24 6.08 -4.12
C THR A 37 -1.09 6.67 -3.32
N ARG A 38 -0.47 7.77 -3.74
CA ARG A 38 0.58 8.44 -2.94
C ARG A 38 0.10 8.87 -1.56
N ARG A 39 -1.13 9.37 -1.45
CA ARG A 39 -1.73 9.70 -0.15
C ARG A 39 -1.86 8.47 0.74
N ALA A 40 -2.37 7.36 0.20
CA ALA A 40 -2.47 6.10 0.94
C ALA A 40 -1.09 5.55 1.34
N LEU A 41 -0.08 5.70 0.49
CA LEU A 41 1.31 5.38 0.84
C LEU A 41 1.78 6.23 2.02
N GLN A 42 1.52 7.55 1.99
CA GLN A 42 1.93 8.42 3.09
C GLN A 42 1.23 8.04 4.40
N GLU A 43 -0.07 7.76 4.37
CA GLU A 43 -0.81 7.28 5.53
C GLU A 43 -0.22 5.97 6.08
N LEU A 44 0.17 5.02 5.22
CA LEU A 44 0.85 3.79 5.66
C LEU A 44 2.25 4.05 6.24
N ALA A 45 3.00 4.99 5.67
CA ALA A 45 4.30 5.38 6.18
C ALA A 45 4.18 6.03 7.58
N ASP A 46 3.18 6.89 7.77
CA ASP A 46 2.89 7.51 9.07
C ASP A 46 2.45 6.47 10.12
N LEU A 47 1.73 5.41 9.70
CA LEU A 47 1.36 4.30 10.57
C LEU A 47 2.55 3.41 10.96
N ALA A 48 3.52 3.27 10.06
CA ALA A 48 4.73 2.47 10.30
C ALA A 48 5.81 3.25 11.08
N ALA A 49 5.74 4.58 11.08
CA ALA A 49 6.72 5.44 11.72
C ALA A 49 6.48 5.55 13.24
N PRO A 50 7.54 5.64 14.05
CA PRO A 50 7.41 5.91 15.48
C PRO A 50 6.87 7.33 15.76
N GLN A 51 7.07 8.27 14.82
CA GLN A 51 6.50 9.60 14.84
C GLN A 51 5.93 9.98 13.46
N PRO A 52 4.76 10.62 13.39
CA PRO A 52 4.16 11.04 12.13
C PRO A 52 5.07 12.04 11.38
N GLY A 53 5.21 11.88 10.07
CA GLY A 53 6.05 12.74 9.22
C GLY A 53 7.55 12.42 9.21
N GLU A 54 8.01 11.41 9.97
CA GLU A 54 9.44 11.03 10.02
C GLU A 54 9.89 10.29 8.74
N HIS A 55 8.96 9.59 8.07
CA HIS A 55 9.24 8.78 6.89
C HIS A 55 8.45 9.30 5.67
N PRO A 56 8.93 10.32 4.95
CA PRO A 56 8.29 10.75 3.71
C PRO A 56 8.38 9.63 2.67
N VAL A 57 7.26 9.32 2.04
CA VAL A 57 7.26 8.35 0.93
C VAL A 57 8.05 8.94 -0.22
N PRO A 58 9.09 8.25 -0.74
CA PRO A 58 9.87 8.78 -1.85
C PRO A 58 8.97 8.96 -3.07
N ASP A 59 9.02 10.13 -3.70
CA ASP A 59 8.28 10.44 -4.93
C ASP A 59 8.92 9.72 -6.12
N LEU A 60 8.55 8.46 -6.26
CA LEU A 60 8.98 7.60 -7.35
C LEU A 60 7.95 7.58 -8.47
N GLY A 61 8.37 7.14 -9.66
CA GLY A 61 7.49 7.06 -10.82
C GLY A 61 6.30 6.12 -10.58
N ALA A 62 5.17 6.38 -11.25
CA ALA A 62 3.92 5.63 -11.05
C ALA A 62 4.04 4.09 -11.17
N HIS A 63 5.04 3.60 -11.90
CA HIS A 63 5.31 2.18 -12.09
C HIS A 63 5.70 1.44 -10.80
N VAL A 64 6.19 2.13 -9.77
CA VAL A 64 6.56 1.50 -8.49
C VAL A 64 5.52 1.65 -7.39
N LEU A 65 4.39 2.33 -7.64
CA LEU A 65 3.38 2.60 -6.60
C LEU A 65 2.84 1.32 -5.95
N ALA A 66 2.66 0.26 -6.75
CA ALA A 66 2.22 -1.04 -6.25
C ALA A 66 3.28 -1.71 -5.36
N ASP A 67 4.57 -1.59 -5.70
CA ASP A 67 5.67 -2.13 -4.92
C ASP A 67 5.88 -1.34 -3.62
N GLN A 68 5.78 0.00 -3.67
CA GLN A 68 5.81 0.85 -2.48
C GLN A 68 4.69 0.49 -1.51
N LEU A 69 3.50 0.16 -2.03
CA LEU A 69 2.38 -0.26 -1.20
C LEU A 69 2.69 -1.57 -0.44
N VAL A 70 3.27 -2.57 -1.11
CA VAL A 70 3.68 -3.83 -0.47
C VAL A 70 4.68 -3.57 0.67
N VAL A 71 5.69 -2.74 0.40
CA VAL A 71 6.73 -2.42 1.38
C VAL A 71 6.14 -1.73 2.60
N LEU A 72 5.27 -0.73 2.41
CA LEU A 72 4.71 0.06 3.50
C LEU A 72 3.65 -0.69 4.30
N VAL A 73 2.85 -1.55 3.66
CA VAL A 73 1.96 -2.47 4.38
C VAL A 73 2.76 -3.40 5.29
N ARG A 74 3.87 -3.95 4.79
CA ARG A 74 4.74 -4.80 5.61
C ARG A 74 5.37 -4.01 6.75
N ALA A 75 5.88 -2.81 6.49
CA ALA A 75 6.45 -1.95 7.51
C ALA A 75 5.42 -1.61 8.61
N ALA A 76 4.17 -1.31 8.23
CA ALA A 76 3.10 -1.05 9.18
C ALA A 76 2.75 -2.28 10.02
N ARG A 77 2.72 -3.48 9.42
CA ARG A 77 2.55 -4.74 10.17
C ARG A 77 3.69 -4.99 11.14
N ASP A 78 4.93 -4.81 10.70
CA ASP A 78 6.12 -4.99 11.54
C ASP A 78 6.16 -3.96 12.70
N ALA A 79 5.54 -2.79 12.51
CA ALA A 79 5.30 -1.78 13.54
C ALA A 79 4.12 -2.10 14.49
N GLY A 80 3.41 -3.21 14.28
CA GLY A 80 2.29 -3.65 15.12
C GLY A 80 0.95 -3.01 14.79
N VAL A 81 0.76 -2.49 13.58
CA VAL A 81 -0.53 -1.95 13.15
C VAL A 81 -1.53 -3.10 12.94
N GLU A 82 -2.71 -2.97 13.56
CA GLU A 82 -3.81 -3.93 13.49
C GLU A 82 -4.22 -4.26 12.04
N GLU A 83 -4.47 -5.54 11.77
CA GLU A 83 -4.80 -6.03 10.43
C GLU A 83 -6.09 -5.40 9.88
N ASP A 84 -7.11 -5.20 10.72
CA ASP A 84 -8.37 -4.55 10.34
C ASP A 84 -8.16 -3.11 9.87
N ARG A 85 -7.22 -2.39 10.49
CA ARG A 85 -6.89 -1.01 10.12
C ARG A 85 -6.22 -0.96 8.75
N LEU A 86 -5.29 -1.88 8.49
CA LEU A 86 -4.66 -2.01 7.18
C LEU A 86 -5.66 -2.44 6.10
N ALA A 87 -6.53 -3.40 6.42
CA ALA A 87 -7.59 -3.84 5.52
C ALA A 87 -8.54 -2.70 5.16
N GLY A 88 -8.95 -1.87 6.13
CA GLY A 88 -9.78 -0.69 5.90
C GLY A 88 -9.13 0.36 5.00
N LEU A 89 -7.84 0.64 5.18
CA LEU A 89 -7.10 1.57 4.32
C LEU A 89 -6.99 1.03 2.89
N LEU A 90 -6.66 -0.25 2.72
CA LEU A 90 -6.56 -0.89 1.41
C LEU A 90 -7.92 -0.97 0.71
N ASP A 91 -9.00 -1.23 1.45
CA ASP A 91 -10.36 -1.23 0.94
C ASP A 91 -10.77 0.18 0.48
N ALA A 92 -10.51 1.22 1.28
CA ALA A 92 -10.75 2.62 0.91
C ALA A 92 -10.01 2.99 -0.39
N LEU A 93 -8.72 2.65 -0.48
CA LEU A 93 -7.92 2.85 -1.69
C LEU A 93 -8.51 2.08 -2.89
N ALA A 94 -8.95 0.84 -2.70
CA ALA A 94 -9.60 0.09 -3.77
C ALA A 94 -10.91 0.75 -4.25
N GLY A 95 -11.67 1.35 -3.34
CA GLY A 95 -12.85 2.16 -3.68
C GLY A 95 -12.49 3.39 -4.52
N ASP A 96 -11.50 4.15 -4.07
CA ASP A 96 -11.01 5.37 -4.74
C ASP A 96 -10.42 5.12 -6.13
N LEU A 97 -9.89 3.92 -6.34
CA LEU A 97 -9.35 3.45 -7.61
C LEU A 97 -10.41 2.83 -8.54
N GLY A 98 -11.65 2.65 -8.06
CA GLY A 98 -12.72 2.01 -8.81
C GLY A 98 -12.50 0.51 -9.03
N LEU A 99 -11.79 -0.14 -8.10
CA LEU A 99 -11.46 -1.57 -8.13
C LEU A 99 -12.49 -2.44 -7.39
N ARG A 100 -13.45 -1.82 -6.68
CA ARG A 100 -14.63 -2.51 -6.15
C ARG A 100 -15.64 -2.72 -7.29
N ARG A 101 -16.04 -3.97 -7.50
CA ARG A 101 -17.23 -4.30 -8.30
C ARG A 101 -18.45 -4.28 -7.41
#